data_AF-A0A3D4ZIV9-F1
#
_entry.id   AF-A0A3D4ZIV9-F1
#
_cell.length_a   1.000
_cell.length_b   1.000
_cell.length_c   1.000
_cell.angle_alpha   90.00
_cell.angle_beta   90.00
_cell.angle_gamma   90.00
#
_symmetry.space_group_name_H-M   'P 1'
#
loop_
_entity.id
_entity.type
_entity.pdbx_description
1 polymer ?
#
loop_
_entity_poly.entity_id
_entity_poly.type
_entity_poly.pdbx_seq_one_letter_code
_entity_poly.pdbx_strand_id
1 'polypeptide(L)'
;MGILELLLVAIGLAMDSFTVSLCKGLRMRRINYGQALVIALFFGFFQAMMPLLGWILGIQFEQYITSVDHWIAFILLAVIGSKMLYDTLTEDPSCPVQTVDRLDLKELLLLSIATSIDALAVGITLAFLKTDILLSVSLIGIVTFILSLAAVAIGNRFGNRLQSKA
;
A
#
# COMPACT_ATOMS: atom_id res chain seq x y z
N MET A 1 -9.65 19.02 -7.91
CA MET A 1 -9.44 18.68 -6.48
C MET A 1 -8.60 19.75 -5.83
N GLY A 2 -8.90 20.09 -4.58
CA GLY A 2 -8.03 20.90 -3.73
C GLY A 2 -6.86 20.08 -3.17
N ILE A 3 -5.79 20.75 -2.72
CA ILE A 3 -4.64 20.08 -2.07
C ILE A 3 -5.05 19.28 -0.83
N LEU A 4 -6.04 19.75 -0.06
CA LEU A 4 -6.53 19.05 1.12
C LEU A 4 -7.22 17.71 0.78
N GLU A 5 -8.01 17.67 -0.28
CA GLU A 5 -8.68 16.45 -0.75
C GLU A 5 -7.64 15.42 -1.21
N LEU A 6 -6.66 15.87 -1.99
CA LEU A 6 -5.57 15.02 -2.45
C LEU A 6 -4.75 14.45 -1.28
N LEU A 7 -4.49 15.28 -0.26
CA LEU A 7 -3.76 14.85 0.94
C LEU A 7 -4.57 13.82 1.74
N LEU A 8 -5.88 14.01 1.88
CA LEU A 8 -6.76 13.03 2.51
C LEU A 8 -6.78 11.69 1.75
N VAL A 9 -6.86 11.74 0.42
CA VAL A 9 -6.77 10.54 -0.44
C VAL A 9 -5.42 9.85 -0.27
N ALA A 10 -4.32 10.61 -0.28
CA ALA A 10 -2.97 10.07 -0.12
C ALA A 10 -2.78 9.39 1.24
N ILE A 11 -3.28 9.98 2.32
CA ILE A 11 -3.25 9.35 3.64
C ILE A 11 -4.11 8.07 3.63
N GLY A 12 -5.32 8.13 3.07
CA GLY A 12 -6.22 6.97 2.98
C GLY A 12 -5.57 5.78 2.27
N LEU A 13 -4.99 6.01 1.08
CA LEU A 13 -4.25 5.01 0.31
C LEU A 13 -3.04 4.46 1.06
N ALA A 14 -2.37 5.30 1.85
CA ALA A 14 -1.18 4.88 2.58
C ALA A 14 -1.51 3.95 3.77
N MET A 15 -2.76 3.87 4.23
CA MET A 15 -3.14 3.10 5.42
C MET A 15 -2.87 1.59 5.29
N ASP A 16 -3.07 1.01 4.11
CA ASP A 16 -2.85 -0.42 3.88
C ASP A 16 -1.35 -0.74 3.98
N SER A 17 -0.52 0.06 3.31
CA SER A 17 0.95 -0.05 3.39
C SER A 17 1.50 0.27 4.78
N PHE A 18 0.88 1.20 5.51
CA PHE A 18 1.21 1.53 6.90
C PHE A 18 0.97 0.32 7.80
N THR A 19 -0.18 -0.35 7.65
CA THR A 19 -0.54 -1.51 8.47
C THR A 19 0.43 -2.66 8.27
N VAL A 20 0.76 -3.00 7.03
CA VAL A 20 1.75 -4.06 6.73
C VAL A 20 3.14 -3.68 7.25
N SER A 21 3.55 -2.43 7.08
CA SER A 21 4.85 -1.91 7.58
C SER A 21 4.91 -1.93 9.11
N LEU A 22 3.81 -1.61 9.79
CA LEU A 22 3.68 -1.68 11.24
C LEU A 22 3.81 -3.13 11.73
N CYS A 23 3.12 -4.07 11.08
CA CYS A 23 3.22 -5.51 11.38
C CYS A 23 4.65 -6.03 11.21
N LYS A 24 5.35 -5.64 10.12
CA LYS A 24 6.76 -5.99 9.95
C LYS A 24 7.64 -5.35 11.04
N GLY A 25 7.37 -4.10 11.40
CA GLY A 25 8.05 -3.40 12.50
C GLY A 25 7.88 -4.09 13.85
N LEU A 26 6.66 -4.50 14.20
CA LEU A 26 6.35 -5.21 15.47
C LEU A 26 7.13 -6.52 15.63
N ARG A 27 7.49 -7.16 14.50
CA ARG A 27 8.25 -8.42 14.45
C ARG A 27 9.76 -8.21 14.44
N MET A 28 10.26 -6.98 14.30
CA MET A 28 11.69 -6.67 14.40
C MET A 28 12.11 -6.52 15.87
N ARG A 29 13.18 -7.21 16.26
CA ARG A 29 13.76 -7.12 17.61
C ARG A 29 14.69 -5.92 17.78
N ARG A 30 15.39 -5.54 16.71
CA ARG A 30 16.17 -4.30 16.61
C ARG A 30 15.78 -3.59 15.33
N ILE A 31 15.68 -2.27 15.39
CA ILE A 31 15.41 -1.47 14.19
C ILE A 31 16.58 -1.62 13.23
N ASN A 32 16.33 -2.23 12.08
CA ASN A 32 17.25 -2.22 10.97
C ASN A 32 16.81 -1.11 10.02
N TYR A 33 17.47 0.04 10.10
CA TYR A 33 17.16 1.20 9.25
C TYR A 33 17.24 0.86 7.76
N GLY A 34 18.11 -0.08 7.35
CA GLY A 34 18.19 -0.56 5.97
C GLY A 34 16.92 -1.31 5.56
N GLN A 35 16.40 -2.20 6.41
CA GLN A 35 15.14 -2.91 6.15
C GLN A 35 13.93 -1.97 6.15
N ALA A 36 13.88 -1.03 7.10
CA ALA A 36 12.82 -0.02 7.14
C ALA A 36 12.79 0.81 5.85
N LEU A 37 13.97 1.21 5.35
CA LEU A 37 14.10 1.97 4.11
C LEU A 37 13.70 1.14 2.90
N VAL A 38 14.09 -0.14 2.82
CA VAL A 38 13.65 -1.04 1.75
C VAL A 38 12.13 -1.21 1.74
N ILE A 39 11.50 -1.43 2.91
CA ILE A 39 10.05 -1.53 3.03
C ILE A 39 9.37 -0.25 2.52
N ALA A 40 9.77 0.90 3.05
CA ALA A 40 9.17 2.17 2.69
C ALA A 40 9.37 2.52 1.21
N LEU A 41 10.54 2.19 0.64
CA LEU A 41 10.84 2.44 -0.76
C LEU A 41 10.00 1.56 -1.68
N PHE A 42 9.82 0.27 -1.34
CA PHE A 42 8.92 -0.62 -2.08
C PHE A 42 7.47 -0.10 -2.04
N PHE A 43 6.91 0.13 -0.85
CA PHE A 43 5.53 0.61 -0.76
C PHE A 43 5.34 1.99 -1.40
N GLY A 44 6.22 2.95 -1.14
CA GLY A 44 6.14 4.28 -1.76
C GLY A 44 6.26 4.24 -3.29
N PHE A 45 7.13 3.38 -3.83
CA PHE A 45 7.28 3.21 -5.27
C PHE A 45 6.03 2.58 -5.90
N PHE A 46 5.53 1.46 -5.36
CA PHE A 46 4.34 0.81 -5.90
C PHE A 46 3.08 1.68 -5.75
N GLN A 47 2.91 2.38 -4.62
CA GLN A 47 1.77 3.29 -4.41
C GLN A 47 1.82 4.53 -5.31
N ALA A 48 3.00 4.94 -5.80
CA ALA A 48 3.12 6.01 -6.79
C ALA A 48 2.94 5.49 -8.24
N MET A 49 3.50 4.31 -8.54
CA MET A 49 3.43 3.71 -9.86
C MET A 49 2.00 3.28 -10.23
N MET A 50 1.24 2.72 -9.29
CA MET A 50 -0.09 2.19 -9.57
C MET A 50 -1.12 3.27 -9.97
N PRO A 51 -1.21 4.44 -9.31
CA PRO A 51 -2.06 5.52 -9.77
C PRO A 51 -1.68 6.04 -11.17
N LEU A 52 -0.39 6.06 -11.53
CA LEU A 52 0.03 6.38 -12.91
C LEU A 52 -0.51 5.37 -13.91
N LEU A 53 -0.38 4.07 -13.62
CA LEU A 53 -0.90 3.01 -14.47
C LEU A 53 -2.42 3.08 -14.59
N GLY A 54 -3.12 3.28 -13.46
CA GLY A 54 -4.57 3.48 -13.43
C GLY A 54 -4.99 4.69 -14.25
N TRP A 55 -4.25 5.79 -14.20
CA TRP A 55 -4.53 6.99 -14.97
C TRP A 55 -4.36 6.77 -16.48
N ILE A 56 -3.27 6.11 -16.91
CA ILE A 56 -3.04 5.76 -18.32
C ILE A 56 -4.17 4.88 -18.85
N LEU A 57 -4.58 3.88 -18.06
CA LEU A 57 -5.73 3.04 -18.38
C LEU A 57 -7.01 3.89 -18.45
N GLY A 58 -7.28 4.74 -17.46
CA GLY A 58 -8.46 5.60 -17.44
C GLY A 58 -8.61 6.47 -18.70
N ILE A 59 -7.51 7.06 -19.19
CA ILE A 59 -7.52 7.88 -20.42
C ILE A 59 -7.73 7.03 -21.68
N GLN A 60 -7.05 5.88 -21.81
CA GLN A 60 -7.21 5.02 -22.98
C GLN A 60 -8.63 4.49 -23.12
N PHE A 61 -9.30 4.28 -22.00
CA PHE A 61 -10.62 3.72 -21.96
C PHE A 61 -11.75 4.77 -21.85
N GLU A 62 -11.44 6.08 -21.83
CA GLU A 62 -12.42 7.18 -21.79
C GLU A 62 -13.47 7.08 -22.91
N GLN A 63 -13.12 6.48 -24.05
CA GLN A 63 -14.02 6.25 -25.19
C GLN A 63 -14.87 4.96 -25.12
N TYR A 64 -14.51 3.99 -24.28
CA TYR A 64 -15.18 2.68 -24.18
C TYR A 64 -15.94 2.47 -22.86
N ILE A 65 -15.65 3.28 -21.83
CA ILE A 65 -16.05 3.04 -20.44
C ILE A 65 -17.40 3.65 -20.04
N THR A 66 -17.96 4.60 -20.80
CA THR A 66 -19.22 5.30 -20.45
C THR A 66 -20.45 4.38 -20.28
N SER A 67 -20.35 3.08 -20.63
CA SER A 67 -21.39 2.07 -20.39
C SER A 67 -20.99 0.93 -19.42
N VAL A 68 -19.72 0.85 -18.98
CA VAL A 68 -19.18 -0.30 -18.21
C VAL A 68 -18.60 0.11 -16.84
N ASP A 69 -18.62 1.40 -16.50
CA ASP A 69 -18.13 2.00 -15.24
C ASP A 69 -18.43 1.17 -13.98
N HIS A 70 -19.66 0.66 -13.83
CA HIS A 70 -20.07 -0.08 -12.64
C HIS A 70 -19.50 -1.51 -12.57
N TRP A 71 -19.37 -2.18 -13.72
CA TRP A 71 -18.89 -3.57 -13.77
C TRP A 71 -17.37 -3.66 -13.55
N ILE A 72 -16.61 -2.66 -14.01
CA ILE A 72 -15.17 -2.61 -13.80
C ILE A 72 -14.87 -2.43 -12.30
N ALA A 73 -15.54 -1.48 -11.64
CA ALA A 73 -15.40 -1.28 -10.20
C ALA A 73 -15.80 -2.55 -9.41
N PHE A 74 -16.89 -3.22 -9.81
CA PHE A 74 -17.34 -4.46 -9.18
C PHE A 74 -16.32 -5.61 -9.33
N ILE A 75 -15.76 -5.82 -10.54
CA ILE A 75 -14.74 -6.85 -10.77
C ILE A 75 -13.47 -6.53 -9.99
N LEU A 76 -13.03 -5.27 -10.01
CA LEU A 76 -11.84 -4.85 -9.28
C LEU A 76 -12.02 -5.08 -7.76
N LEU A 77 -13.17 -4.66 -7.21
CA LEU A 77 -13.49 -4.82 -5.79
C LEU A 77 -13.66 -6.29 -5.39
N ALA A 78 -14.26 -7.10 -6.27
CA ALA A 78 -14.37 -8.54 -6.08
C ALA A 78 -12.98 -9.20 -6.05
N VAL A 79 -12.08 -8.85 -6.97
CA VAL A 79 -10.71 -9.38 -6.99
C VAL A 79 -9.93 -8.95 -5.75
N ILE A 80 -10.00 -7.67 -5.35
CA ILE A 80 -9.32 -7.15 -4.15
C ILE A 80 -9.87 -7.82 -2.89
N GLY A 81 -11.19 -7.86 -2.73
CA GLY A 81 -11.86 -8.48 -1.57
C GLY A 81 -11.57 -9.97 -1.48
N SER A 82 -11.56 -10.67 -2.62
CA SER A 82 -11.21 -12.10 -2.67
C SER A 82 -9.75 -12.33 -2.28
N LYS A 83 -8.83 -11.47 -2.74
CA LYS A 83 -7.42 -11.57 -2.40
C LYS A 83 -7.18 -11.32 -0.91
N MET A 84 -7.76 -10.26 -0.35
CA MET A 84 -7.65 -9.98 1.09
C MET A 84 -8.19 -11.15 1.93
N LEU A 85 -9.32 -11.73 1.51
CA LEU A 85 -9.88 -12.90 2.15
C LEU A 85 -8.94 -14.11 2.04
N TYR A 86 -8.37 -14.36 0.86
CA TYR A 86 -7.41 -15.44 0.65
C TYR A 86 -6.12 -15.28 1.47
N ASP A 87 -5.55 -14.08 1.53
CA ASP A 87 -4.35 -13.78 2.33
C ASP A 87 -4.63 -14.00 3.82
N THR A 88 -5.82 -13.63 4.30
CA THR A 88 -6.23 -13.85 5.71
C THR A 88 -6.50 -15.33 6.02
N LEU A 89 -7.01 -16.11 5.07
CA LEU A 89 -7.28 -17.55 5.25
C LEU A 89 -6.06 -18.43 5.04
N THR A 90 -5.06 -17.96 4.29
CA THR A 90 -3.83 -18.70 3.97
C THR A 90 -2.68 -18.32 4.90
N GLU A 91 -2.78 -17.22 5.65
CA GLU A 91 -1.89 -16.97 6.78
C GLU A 91 -2.09 -18.04 7.86
N ASP A 92 -1.20 -19.02 7.81
CA ASP A 92 -0.97 -20.01 8.84
C ASP A 92 -0.81 -19.30 10.20
N PRO A 93 -1.62 -19.60 11.23
CA PRO A 93 -1.39 -19.10 12.59
C PRO A 93 -0.08 -19.64 13.18
N SER A 94 0.56 -20.57 12.46
CA SER A 94 1.93 -21.04 12.63
C SER A 94 2.95 -19.99 12.18
N CYS A 95 2.95 -18.79 12.76
CA CYS A 95 4.12 -17.92 12.73
C CYS A 95 5.18 -18.57 13.64
N PRO A 96 6.20 -19.29 13.12
CA PRO A 96 7.22 -19.80 14.01
C PRO A 96 7.93 -18.60 14.61
N VAL A 97 8.21 -18.71 15.91
CA VAL A 97 9.06 -17.81 16.69
C VAL A 97 10.46 -17.80 16.04
N GLN A 98 10.63 -17.05 14.96
CA GLN A 98 11.92 -16.81 14.33
C GLN A 98 12.07 -15.32 14.09
N THR A 99 13.09 -14.78 14.74
CA THR A 99 13.63 -13.43 14.51
C THR A 99 13.75 -13.18 13.01
N VAL A 100 13.04 -12.17 12.51
CA VAL A 100 13.10 -11.73 11.11
C VAL A 100 14.45 -11.06 10.86
N ASP A 101 15.52 -11.85 10.74
CA ASP A 101 16.85 -11.34 10.34
C ASP A 101 16.93 -11.12 8.82
N ARG A 102 16.01 -11.72 8.04
CA ARG A 102 15.96 -11.57 6.58
C ARG A 102 14.60 -11.13 6.10
N LEU A 103 14.57 -9.97 5.44
CA LEU A 103 13.45 -9.52 4.65
C LEU A 103 13.31 -10.43 3.44
N ASP A 104 12.22 -11.19 3.34
CA ASP A 104 11.92 -11.88 2.09
C ASP A 104 11.40 -10.86 1.07
N LEU A 105 12.26 -10.51 0.12
CA LEU A 105 11.93 -9.56 -0.94
C LEU A 105 10.77 -10.04 -1.80
N LYS A 106 10.57 -11.36 -1.94
CA LYS A 106 9.43 -11.91 -2.68
C LYS A 106 8.12 -11.63 -1.96
N GLU A 107 8.10 -11.84 -0.64
CA GLU A 107 6.95 -11.54 0.21
C GLU A 107 6.65 -10.04 0.20
N LEU A 108 7.68 -9.20 0.36
CA LEU A 108 7.52 -7.75 0.30
C LEU A 108 6.96 -7.28 -1.04
N LEU A 109 7.47 -7.81 -2.15
CA LEU A 109 6.97 -7.49 -3.49
C LEU A 109 5.51 -7.91 -3.65
N LEU A 110 5.15 -9.13 -3.23
CA LEU A 110 3.77 -9.62 -3.30
C LEU A 110 2.81 -8.75 -2.47
N LEU A 111 3.21 -8.37 -1.26
CA LEU A 111 2.47 -7.48 -0.36
C LEU A 111 2.33 -6.07 -0.95
N SER A 112 3.41 -5.47 -1.44
CA SER A 112 3.35 -4.15 -2.08
C SER A 112 2.46 -4.14 -3.31
N ILE A 113 2.50 -5.19 -4.15
CA ILE A 113 1.55 -5.30 -5.25
C ILE A 113 0.11 -5.47 -4.73
N ALA A 114 -0.10 -6.26 -3.66
CA ALA A 114 -1.42 -6.47 -3.05
C ALA A 114 -2.08 -5.16 -2.61
N THR A 115 -1.32 -4.37 -1.85
CA THR A 115 -1.78 -3.17 -1.17
C THR A 115 -1.78 -1.93 -2.06
N SER A 116 -1.38 -2.04 -3.33
CA SER A 116 -1.39 -0.92 -4.27
C SER A 116 -2.45 -1.07 -5.38
N ILE A 117 -3.27 -2.13 -5.34
CA ILE A 117 -4.38 -2.31 -6.30
C ILE A 117 -5.48 -1.26 -6.05
N ASP A 118 -5.70 -0.88 -4.79
CA ASP A 118 -6.54 0.25 -4.40
C ASP A 118 -6.07 1.56 -5.06
N ALA A 119 -4.76 1.79 -5.09
CA ALA A 119 -4.13 2.97 -5.67
C ALA A 119 -4.30 3.01 -7.18
N LEU A 120 -4.32 1.85 -7.84
CA LEU A 120 -4.67 1.74 -9.26
C LEU A 120 -6.11 2.20 -9.52
N ALA A 121 -7.05 1.79 -8.67
CA ALA A 121 -8.46 2.21 -8.78
C ALA A 121 -8.59 3.74 -8.64
N VAL A 122 -7.87 4.33 -7.68
CA VAL A 122 -7.81 5.79 -7.52
C VAL A 122 -7.13 6.47 -8.70
N GLY A 123 -6.13 5.85 -9.33
CA GLY A 123 -5.54 6.36 -10.58
C GLY A 123 -6.55 6.50 -11.71
N ILE A 124 -7.42 5.49 -11.87
CA ILE A 124 -8.49 5.52 -12.87
C ILE A 124 -9.47 6.67 -12.58
N THR A 125 -9.86 6.87 -11.31
CA THR A 125 -10.77 7.98 -10.97
C THR A 125 -10.12 9.33 -11.22
N LEU A 126 -8.83 9.51 -10.89
CA LEU A 126 -8.08 10.74 -11.17
C LEU A 126 -8.01 11.10 -12.67
N ALA A 127 -8.08 10.12 -13.57
CA ALA A 127 -8.14 10.38 -15.02
C ALA A 127 -9.38 11.20 -15.40
N PHE A 128 -10.52 10.90 -14.80
CA PHE A 128 -11.78 11.62 -15.05
C PHE A 128 -11.82 12.99 -14.38
N LEU A 129 -11.08 13.19 -13.28
CA LEU A 129 -11.04 14.47 -12.57
C LEU A 129 -10.12 15.53 -13.21
N LYS A 130 -9.39 15.20 -14.30
CA LYS A 130 -8.47 16.11 -15.03
C LYS A 130 -7.51 16.88 -14.10
N THR A 131 -7.09 16.24 -13.01
CA THR A 131 -6.14 16.78 -12.04
C THR A 131 -4.70 16.54 -12.46
N ASP A 132 -3.76 17.36 -11.97
CA ASP A 132 -2.33 17.16 -12.19
C ASP A 132 -1.87 15.81 -11.60
N ILE A 133 -1.76 14.82 -12.49
CA ILE A 133 -1.41 13.44 -12.11
C ILE A 133 -0.01 13.38 -11.49
N LEU A 134 0.93 14.19 -11.99
CA LEU A 134 2.30 14.22 -11.50
C LEU A 134 2.37 14.68 -10.03
N LEU A 135 1.57 15.69 -9.68
CA LEU A 135 1.45 16.19 -8.31
C LEU A 135 0.76 15.14 -7.43
N SER A 136 -0.31 14.52 -7.93
CA SER A 136 -1.06 13.50 -7.20
C SER A 136 -0.20 12.28 -6.86
N VAL A 137 0.51 11.75 -7.85
CA VAL A 137 1.36 10.56 -7.73
C VAL A 137 2.56 10.82 -6.82
N SER A 138 3.23 11.96 -6.99
CA SER A 138 4.36 12.32 -6.14
C SER A 138 3.93 12.49 -4.69
N LEU A 139 2.78 13.12 -4.43
CA LEU A 139 2.27 13.31 -3.08
C LEU A 139 1.87 11.97 -2.44
N ILE A 140 1.14 11.10 -3.15
CA ILE A 140 0.78 9.76 -2.66
C ILE A 140 2.04 8.94 -2.33
N GLY A 141 3.03 8.92 -3.22
CA GLY A 141 4.28 8.19 -3.01
C GLY A 141 5.06 8.70 -1.80
N ILE A 142 5.20 10.02 -1.65
CA ILE A 142 5.93 10.64 -0.54
C ILE A 142 5.21 10.38 0.79
N VAL A 143 3.89 10.58 0.85
CA VAL A 143 3.11 10.33 2.06
C VAL A 143 3.22 8.86 2.47
N THR A 144 3.08 7.95 1.51
CA THR A 144 3.19 6.51 1.74
C THR A 144 4.57 6.11 2.25
N PHE A 145 5.63 6.67 1.66
CA PHE A 145 7.01 6.43 2.07
C PHE A 145 7.26 6.89 3.52
N ILE A 146 6.84 8.11 3.86
CA ILE A 146 7.01 8.67 5.21
C ILE A 146 6.22 7.86 6.24
N LEU A 147 4.95 7.55 5.93
CA LEU A 147 4.09 6.78 6.82
C LEU A 147 4.61 5.34 7.01
N SER A 148 5.11 4.70 5.96
CA SER A 148 5.70 3.35 6.06
C SER A 148 6.96 3.34 6.92
N LEU A 149 7.85 4.34 6.78
CA LEU A 149 9.01 4.48 7.67
C LEU A 149 8.59 4.67 9.13
N ALA A 150 7.62 5.56 9.36
CA ALA A 150 7.08 5.80 10.69
C ALA A 150 6.45 4.53 11.28
N ALA A 151 5.69 3.77 10.47
CA ALA A 151 5.06 2.52 10.85
C ALA A 151 6.07 1.49 11.34
N VAL A 152 7.18 1.28 10.61
CA VAL A 152 8.23 0.33 11.03
C VAL A 152 8.86 0.77 12.34
N ALA A 153 9.16 2.06 12.51
CA ALA A 153 9.77 2.59 13.71
C ALA A 153 8.85 2.48 14.95
N ILE A 154 7.56 2.82 14.76
CA ILE A 154 6.51 2.69 15.78
C ILE A 154 6.35 1.21 16.12
N GLY A 155 6.20 0.35 15.12
CA GLY A 155 6.04 -1.09 15.28
C GLY A 155 7.17 -1.71 16.09
N ASN A 156 8.43 -1.44 15.74
CA ASN A 156 9.58 -1.98 16.48
C ASN A 156 9.62 -1.48 17.93
N ARG A 157 9.24 -0.22 18.18
CA ARG A 157 9.21 0.34 19.55
C ARG A 157 8.12 -0.32 20.40
N PHE A 158 6.93 -0.55 19.83
CA PHE A 158 5.84 -1.24 20.52
C PHE A 158 6.12 -2.74 20.69
N GLY A 159 6.67 -3.40 19.68
CA GLY A 159 7.04 -4.82 19.71
C GLY A 159 8.01 -5.13 20.85
N ASN A 160 9.06 -4.32 20.99
CA ASN A 160 10.02 -4.46 22.09
C ASN A 160 9.41 -4.21 23.49
N ARG A 161 8.39 -3.36 23.61
CA ARG A 161 7.70 -3.13 24.89
C ARG A 161 6.70 -4.22 25.25
N LEU A 162 6.04 -4.81 24.26
CA LEU A 162 5.11 -5.94 24.44
C LEU A 162 5.86 -7.23 24.77
N GLN A 163 7.00 -7.49 24.11
CA GLN A 163 7.87 -8.63 24.42
C GLN A 163 8.53 -8.56 25.81
N SER A 164 8.71 -7.37 26.38
CA SER A 164 9.27 -7.25 27.75
C SER A 164 8.24 -7.45 28.86
N LYS A 165 6.97 -7.65 28.53
CA LYS A 165 5.86 -7.81 29.48
C LYS A 165 5.23 -9.21 29.46
N ALA A 166 5.65 -10.09 28.58
CA ALA A 166 5.29 -11.52 28.53
C ALA A 166 6.46 -12.36 29.04
#